data_AF-A0A1V5KZ63-F1
#
_entry.id   AF-A0A1V5KZ63-F1
#
_cell.length_a   1.000
_cell.length_b   1.000
_cell.length_c   1.000
_cell.angle_alpha   90.00
_cell.angle_beta   90.00
_cell.angle_gamma   90.00
#
_symmetry.space_group_name_H-M   'P 1'
#
loop_
_entity.id
_entity.type
_entity.pdbx_description
1 polymer ?
#
loop_
_entity_poly.entity_id
_entity_poly.type
_entity_poly.pdbx_seq_one_letter_code
_entity_poly.pdbx_strand_id
1 'polypeptide(L)'
;MFVAQDKPFDMLVKAMKTTFKTYELFELCRIVLAKENRFTVMLSTLPNIGSGLFISVPDQIPFESEEEAFNHVIASHLERFFEVSEVEVDPPKGNFQFVNRCQVTGELIGPPNYHRYQDILRDHFNRNIQGMSYDRYLEKVESVREPEVIQAWVDKMKVSRQYKVIVAEGSGEEPRILHTLDEIRFFLLTNRKQQVVVQKEKWRIPGEKVELMPEGNLRRSIEVVLEDQRRFPLDTANHLRGRLRRCNLHFTKRGSKGITYVCAVKRKHRYSDTVFSTSLQSLISFVESHPEITQVKLMEDYFAEAGAEATDEARKQMLQDLRWLVSEGYVTEYADDRLFADKALPMTQAEDKQRQAGTPRKQDEGVSADADNAEDDVVSTEEDASDVEPETADVSVSSAPSEAVESSESLVEAAEPSESVEKDPSAGAVAEVAGLDPDGSEAAIAGPESDAPSVSDPEKPVSEGTN
;
A
#
# COMPACT_ATOMS: atom_id res chain seq x y z
N MET A 1 7.72 3.79 3.17
CA MET A 1 8.08 3.10 4.44
C MET A 1 6.89 2.28 4.94
N PHE A 2 7.11 1.12 5.55
CA PHE A 2 6.04 0.25 6.05
C PHE A 2 5.94 0.29 7.58
N VAL A 3 4.72 0.41 8.08
CA VAL A 3 4.40 0.49 9.51
C VAL A 3 3.31 -0.52 9.82
N ALA A 4 3.44 -1.26 10.93
CA ALA A 4 2.39 -2.19 11.36
C ALA A 4 1.08 -1.43 11.64
N GLN A 5 -0.06 -1.99 11.22
CA GLN A 5 -1.38 -1.50 11.60
C GLN A 5 -1.65 -1.77 13.08
N ASP A 6 -2.45 -0.93 13.72
CA ASP A 6 -2.65 -0.97 15.17
C ASP A 6 -3.37 -2.24 15.63
N LYS A 7 -4.53 -2.60 15.05
CA LYS A 7 -5.28 -3.79 15.48
C LYS A 7 -4.46 -5.10 15.35
N PRO A 8 -3.82 -5.39 14.20
CA PRO A 8 -3.01 -6.60 14.07
C PRO A 8 -1.76 -6.58 14.96
N PHE A 9 -1.15 -5.40 15.15
CA PHE A 9 -0.01 -5.25 16.05
C PHE A 9 -0.39 -5.53 17.51
N ASP A 10 -1.52 -5.00 17.99
CA ASP A 10 -1.97 -5.23 19.36
C ASP A 10 -2.31 -6.71 19.61
N MET A 11 -2.90 -7.38 18.62
CA MET A 11 -3.12 -8.83 18.65
C MET A 11 -1.81 -9.63 18.70
N LEU A 12 -0.80 -9.23 17.92
CA LEU A 12 0.54 -9.82 17.95
C LEU A 12 1.18 -9.66 19.34
N VAL A 13 1.16 -8.44 19.90
CA VAL A 13 1.69 -8.16 21.24
C VAL A 13 0.95 -8.96 22.31
N LYS A 14 -0.38 -9.07 22.22
CA LYS A 14 -1.18 -9.89 23.13
C LYS A 14 -0.77 -11.36 23.06
N ALA A 15 -0.61 -11.90 21.84
CA ALA A 15 -0.14 -13.27 21.64
C ALA A 15 1.26 -13.51 22.24
N MET A 16 2.21 -12.57 22.05
CA MET A 16 3.53 -12.64 22.66
C MET A 16 3.46 -12.65 24.19
N LYS A 17 2.59 -11.83 24.79
CA LYS A 17 2.39 -11.76 26.24
C LYS A 17 1.71 -13.00 26.82
N THR A 18 0.85 -13.67 26.05
CA THR A 18 0.16 -14.89 26.50
C THR A 18 1.02 -16.13 26.35
N THR A 19 1.80 -16.22 25.26
CA THR A 19 2.63 -17.38 24.94
C THR A 19 4.02 -17.32 25.58
N PHE A 20 4.51 -16.12 25.91
CA PHE A 20 5.89 -15.89 26.38
C PHE A 20 6.99 -16.34 25.40
N LYS A 21 6.61 -16.64 24.15
CA LYS A 21 7.55 -17.00 23.09
C LYS A 21 8.43 -15.81 22.71
N THR A 22 9.66 -16.14 22.35
CA THR A 22 10.70 -15.20 21.95
C THR A 22 10.85 -15.24 20.44
N TYR A 23 10.65 -14.09 19.81
CA TYR A 23 10.67 -13.97 18.35
C TYR A 23 11.91 -13.19 17.91
N GLU A 24 12.44 -13.51 16.73
CA GLU A 24 13.41 -12.63 16.10
C GLU A 24 12.73 -11.34 15.66
N LEU A 25 13.40 -10.19 15.80
CA LEU A 25 12.82 -8.91 15.39
C LEU A 25 12.44 -8.91 13.91
N PHE A 26 13.28 -9.52 13.06
CA PHE A 26 13.02 -9.61 11.63
C PHE A 26 11.90 -10.60 11.29
N GLU A 27 11.73 -11.65 12.08
CA GLU A 27 10.61 -12.57 11.96
C GLU A 27 9.28 -11.85 12.24
N LEU A 28 9.21 -11.03 13.30
CA LEU A 28 8.04 -10.19 13.56
C LEU A 28 7.74 -9.23 12.40
N CYS A 29 8.78 -8.66 11.78
CA CYS A 29 8.60 -7.80 10.62
C CYS A 29 8.06 -8.57 9.42
N ARG A 30 8.56 -9.79 9.15
CA ARG A 30 8.03 -10.66 8.09
C ARG A 30 6.57 -11.02 8.35
N ILE A 31 6.18 -11.31 9.59
CA ILE A 31 4.77 -11.57 9.95
C ILE A 31 3.89 -10.37 9.60
N VAL A 32 4.37 -9.14 9.88
CA VAL A 32 3.67 -7.90 9.55
C VAL A 32 3.60 -7.68 8.03
N LEU A 33 4.68 -7.91 7.29
CA LEU A 33 4.74 -7.69 5.83
C LEU A 33 4.13 -8.81 4.98
N ALA A 34 3.79 -9.95 5.60
CA ALA A 34 3.25 -11.12 4.93
C ALA A 34 1.79 -10.96 4.46
N LYS A 35 1.03 -10.04 5.06
CA LYS A 35 -0.35 -9.76 4.65
C LYS A 35 -0.61 -8.27 4.58
N GLU A 36 -1.35 -7.85 3.58
CA GLU A 36 -1.68 -6.47 3.22
C GLU A 36 -2.50 -5.79 4.32
N ASN A 37 -3.31 -6.56 5.04
CA ASN A 37 -4.12 -6.10 6.16
C ASN A 37 -3.34 -5.88 7.48
N ARG A 38 -2.04 -6.15 7.50
CA ARG A 38 -1.19 -6.01 8.70
C ARG A 38 -0.32 -4.78 8.70
N PHE A 39 -0.17 -4.10 7.57
CA PHE A 39 0.68 -2.92 7.45
C PHE A 39 -0.03 -1.75 6.77
N THR A 40 0.53 -0.57 7.01
CA THR A 40 0.20 0.70 6.40
C THR A 40 1.46 1.22 5.74
N VAL A 41 1.33 1.72 4.51
CA VAL A 41 2.41 2.36 3.78
C VAL A 41 2.38 3.85 4.08
N MET A 42 3.52 4.34 4.58
CA MET A 42 3.84 5.75 4.71
C MET A 42 4.49 6.22 3.41
N LEU A 43 3.79 7.09 2.71
CA LEU A 43 4.28 7.78 1.52
C LEU A 43 4.75 9.19 1.90
N SER A 44 5.82 9.62 1.26
CA SER A 44 6.36 10.97 1.37
C SER A 44 6.93 11.36 0.03
N THR A 45 6.71 12.60 -0.40
CA THR A 45 7.37 13.14 -1.58
C THR A 45 8.88 13.23 -1.37
N LEU A 46 9.62 13.02 -2.46
CA LEU A 46 11.06 13.28 -2.47
C LEU A 46 11.29 14.79 -2.42
N PRO A 47 12.36 15.26 -1.74
CA PRO A 47 12.64 16.68 -1.58
C PRO A 47 12.82 17.44 -2.90
N ASN A 48 13.18 16.73 -3.98
CA ASN A 48 13.40 17.32 -5.31
C ASN A 48 12.13 17.40 -6.18
N ILE A 49 11.03 16.77 -5.74
CA ILE A 49 9.76 16.69 -6.48
C ILE A 49 8.73 17.47 -5.66
N GLY A 50 8.76 18.80 -5.78
CA GLY A 50 7.98 19.73 -4.97
C GLY A 50 6.45 19.72 -5.20
N SER A 51 5.92 18.80 -6.01
CA SER A 51 4.51 18.78 -6.40
C SER A 51 3.56 18.18 -5.36
N GLY A 52 4.05 17.61 -4.26
CA GLY A 52 3.19 16.94 -3.27
C GLY A 52 2.52 15.66 -3.82
N LEU A 53 1.82 14.92 -2.95
CA LEU A 53 0.95 13.81 -3.36
C LEU A 53 -0.49 14.33 -3.47
N PHE A 54 -1.18 13.96 -4.53
CA PHE A 54 -2.60 14.29 -4.73
C PHE A 54 -3.46 13.10 -4.33
N ILE A 55 -4.33 13.30 -3.35
CA ILE A 55 -5.13 12.21 -2.77
C ILE A 55 -6.57 12.37 -3.22
N SER A 56 -7.13 11.35 -3.84
CA SER A 56 -8.57 11.25 -4.07
C SER A 56 -9.28 11.06 -2.74
N VAL A 57 -10.10 12.04 -2.35
CA VAL A 57 -10.79 12.04 -1.06
C VAL A 57 -11.84 10.92 -0.94
N PRO A 58 -12.54 10.48 -2.01
CA PRO A 58 -13.56 9.45 -1.89
C PRO A 58 -13.04 8.09 -1.38
N ASP A 59 -11.89 7.64 -1.89
CA ASP A 59 -11.29 6.32 -1.64
C ASP A 59 -9.91 6.39 -0.96
N GLN A 60 -9.32 7.59 -0.82
CA GLN A 60 -8.04 7.87 -0.16
C GLN A 60 -6.82 7.33 -0.91
N ILE A 61 -6.92 7.20 -2.23
CA ILE A 61 -5.83 6.74 -3.10
C ILE A 61 -4.92 7.92 -3.51
N PRO A 62 -3.59 7.77 -3.41
CA PRO A 62 -2.64 8.82 -3.79
C PRO A 62 -2.22 8.72 -5.26
N PHE A 63 -1.95 9.87 -5.87
CA PHE A 63 -1.54 10.09 -7.24
C PHE A 63 -0.37 11.08 -7.32
N GLU A 64 0.35 11.04 -8.44
CA GLU A 64 1.50 11.92 -8.71
C GLU A 64 1.05 13.30 -9.23
N SER A 65 -0.10 13.37 -9.90
CA SER A 65 -0.67 14.59 -10.46
C SER A 65 -2.10 14.87 -10.00
N GLU A 66 -2.48 16.16 -9.95
CA GLU A 66 -3.85 16.57 -9.65
C GLU A 66 -4.83 16.07 -10.71
N GLU A 67 -4.39 16.04 -11.97
CA GLU A 67 -5.22 15.65 -13.11
C GLU A 67 -5.58 14.17 -13.09
N GLU A 68 -4.62 13.28 -12.79
CA GLU A 68 -4.88 11.85 -12.66
C GLU A 68 -5.82 11.54 -11.49
N ALA A 69 -5.60 12.17 -10.33
CA ALA A 69 -6.49 12.02 -9.19
C ALA A 69 -7.92 12.45 -9.52
N PHE A 70 -8.06 13.55 -10.27
CA PHE A 70 -9.35 14.07 -10.68
C PHE A 70 -10.05 13.16 -11.69
N ASN A 71 -9.31 12.69 -12.70
CA ASN A 71 -9.82 11.75 -13.70
C ASN A 71 -10.26 10.44 -13.06
N HIS A 72 -9.54 9.95 -12.04
CA HIS A 72 -9.93 8.77 -11.27
C HIS A 72 -11.24 8.98 -10.48
N VAL A 73 -11.42 10.15 -9.86
CA VAL A 73 -12.68 10.47 -9.15
C VAL A 73 -13.86 10.55 -10.13
N ILE A 74 -13.67 11.13 -11.32
CA ILE A 74 -14.70 11.15 -12.37
C ILE A 74 -15.01 9.74 -12.88
N ALA A 75 -14.00 8.91 -13.07
CA ALA A 75 -14.20 7.56 -13.61
C ALA A 75 -14.89 6.62 -12.60
N SER A 76 -14.52 6.71 -11.31
CA SER A 76 -14.86 5.70 -10.31
C SER A 76 -15.84 6.16 -9.23
N HIS A 77 -15.97 7.47 -9.00
CA HIS A 77 -16.71 8.03 -7.84
C HIS A 77 -17.69 9.14 -8.22
N LEU A 78 -18.13 9.18 -9.48
CA LEU A 78 -19.03 10.23 -9.97
C LEU A 78 -20.40 10.22 -9.27
N GLU A 79 -20.89 9.01 -8.94
CA GLU A 79 -22.15 8.77 -8.22
C GLU A 79 -22.18 9.40 -6.82
N ARG A 80 -21.01 9.70 -6.23
CA ARG A 80 -20.93 10.37 -4.93
C ARG A 80 -21.30 11.86 -5.01
N PHE A 81 -21.19 12.46 -6.19
CA PHE A 81 -21.42 13.89 -6.40
C PHE A 81 -22.64 14.16 -7.30
N PHE A 82 -22.99 13.23 -8.18
CA PHE A 82 -24.05 13.40 -9.16
C PHE A 82 -24.96 12.18 -9.24
N GLU A 83 -26.25 12.43 -9.38
CA GLU A 83 -27.24 11.47 -9.85
C GLU A 83 -27.16 11.44 -11.38
N VAL A 84 -26.76 10.29 -11.94
CA VAL A 84 -26.63 10.10 -13.40
C VAL A 84 -27.98 9.60 -13.92
N SER A 85 -28.63 10.38 -14.78
CA SER A 85 -29.85 9.97 -15.49
C SER A 85 -29.65 10.05 -16.99
N GLU A 86 -30.15 9.04 -17.69
CA GLU A 86 -30.26 9.09 -19.16
C GLU A 86 -31.60 9.72 -19.49
N VAL A 87 -31.56 10.89 -20.12
CA VAL A 87 -32.75 11.65 -20.49
C VAL A 87 -32.86 11.66 -22.00
N GLU A 88 -34.06 11.37 -22.49
CA GLU A 88 -34.40 11.53 -23.90
C GLU A 88 -34.40 13.02 -24.25
N VAL A 89 -33.41 13.45 -25.02
CA VAL A 89 -33.27 14.81 -25.53
C VAL A 89 -33.85 14.90 -26.93
N ASP A 90 -34.40 16.06 -27.27
CA ASP A 90 -34.94 16.34 -28.60
C ASP A 90 -33.91 16.01 -29.68
N PRO A 91 -34.34 15.33 -30.77
CA PRO A 91 -33.47 14.97 -31.87
C PRO A 91 -32.79 16.21 -32.44
N PRO A 92 -31.52 16.13 -32.86
CA PRO A 92 -30.78 17.28 -33.34
C PRO A 92 -31.51 17.91 -34.53
N LYS A 93 -31.80 19.22 -34.45
CA LYS A 93 -32.51 19.95 -35.51
C LYS A 93 -31.59 20.13 -36.71
N GLY A 94 -31.83 19.38 -37.77
CA GLY A 94 -31.09 19.50 -39.03
C GLY A 94 -31.54 18.46 -40.05
N ASN A 95 -31.43 18.80 -41.34
CA ASN A 95 -31.59 17.82 -42.41
C ASN A 95 -30.25 17.10 -42.65
N PHE A 96 -30.08 15.91 -42.08
CA PHE A 96 -28.84 15.14 -42.18
C PHE A 96 -28.88 14.20 -43.38
N GLN A 97 -28.11 14.53 -44.42
CA GLN A 97 -28.05 13.72 -45.65
C GLN A 97 -27.00 12.60 -45.59
N PHE A 98 -26.05 12.67 -44.65
CA PHE A 98 -25.01 11.68 -44.45
C PHE A 98 -24.46 11.77 -43.02
N VAL A 99 -23.98 10.65 -42.50
CA VAL A 99 -23.33 10.53 -41.19
C VAL A 99 -21.95 9.93 -41.38
N ASN A 100 -20.97 10.46 -40.67
CA ASN A 100 -19.63 9.92 -40.70
C ASN A 100 -19.46 8.78 -39.70
N ARG A 101 -18.82 7.71 -40.15
CA ARG A 101 -18.51 6.50 -39.41
C ARG A 101 -17.00 6.26 -39.41
N CYS A 102 -16.46 5.81 -38.30
CA CYS A 102 -15.07 5.35 -38.26
C CYS A 102 -14.95 3.96 -38.88
N GLN A 103 -14.07 3.76 -39.86
CA GLN A 103 -13.83 2.42 -40.43
C GLN A 103 -13.05 1.48 -39.50
N VAL A 104 -12.34 2.02 -38.50
CA VAL A 104 -11.53 1.23 -37.57
C VAL A 104 -12.41 0.61 -36.47
N THR A 105 -13.28 1.41 -35.87
CA THR A 105 -14.12 1.00 -34.73
C THR A 105 -15.55 0.67 -35.15
N GLY A 106 -15.97 1.12 -36.34
CA GLY A 106 -17.34 1.01 -36.82
C GLY A 106 -18.31 2.01 -36.15
N GLU A 107 -17.85 2.87 -35.25
CA GLU A 107 -18.70 3.76 -34.47
C GLU A 107 -19.20 4.98 -35.28
N LEU A 108 -20.47 5.34 -35.06
CA LEU A 108 -21.11 6.51 -35.67
C LEU A 108 -20.72 7.78 -34.91
N ILE A 109 -20.07 8.69 -35.62
CA ILE A 109 -19.54 9.96 -35.09
C ILE A 109 -20.59 11.05 -35.26
N GLY A 110 -21.08 11.20 -36.49
CA GLY A 110 -22.13 12.15 -36.82
C GLY A 110 -21.91 12.89 -38.14
N PRO A 111 -22.87 13.74 -38.55
CA PRO A 111 -22.77 14.56 -39.73
C PRO A 111 -21.74 15.68 -39.54
N PRO A 112 -20.94 16.04 -40.57
CA PRO A 112 -20.00 17.16 -40.50
C PRO A 112 -20.61 18.52 -40.17
N ASN A 113 -21.91 18.70 -40.48
CA ASN A 113 -22.65 19.92 -40.19
C ASN A 113 -23.15 20.01 -38.73
N TYR A 114 -22.88 19.00 -37.91
CA TYR A 114 -23.23 19.02 -36.49
C TYR A 114 -22.21 19.85 -35.70
N HIS A 115 -22.68 20.80 -34.89
CA HIS A 115 -21.81 21.74 -34.17
C HIS A 115 -20.79 21.08 -33.25
N ARG A 116 -21.08 19.89 -32.66
CA ARG A 116 -20.11 19.12 -31.85
C ARG A 116 -19.38 18.03 -32.63
N TYR A 117 -19.45 18.03 -33.96
CA TYR A 117 -18.83 16.99 -34.79
C TYR A 117 -17.31 16.89 -34.54
N GLN A 118 -16.63 18.04 -34.41
CA GLN A 118 -15.19 18.10 -34.16
C GLN A 118 -14.81 17.56 -32.78
N ASP A 119 -15.62 17.85 -31.75
CA ASP A 119 -15.38 17.36 -30.39
C ASP A 119 -15.56 15.84 -30.32
N ILE A 120 -16.64 15.32 -30.91
CA ILE A 120 -16.92 13.88 -30.94
C ILE A 120 -15.85 13.13 -31.72
N LEU A 121 -15.35 13.69 -32.83
CA LEU A 121 -14.22 13.13 -33.57
C LEU A 121 -12.98 12.96 -32.70
N ARG A 122 -12.64 14.01 -31.94
CA ARG A 122 -11.45 14.05 -31.08
C ARG A 122 -11.59 13.13 -29.87
N ASP A 123 -12.76 13.12 -29.24
CA ASP A 123 -13.08 12.23 -28.13
C ASP A 123 -13.02 10.76 -28.56
N HIS A 124 -13.59 10.43 -29.73
CA HIS A 124 -13.53 9.07 -30.28
C HIS A 124 -12.09 8.63 -30.55
N PHE A 125 -11.27 9.50 -31.15
CA PHE A 125 -9.84 9.23 -31.38
C PHE A 125 -9.11 8.92 -30.06
N ASN A 126 -9.25 9.80 -29.06
CA ASN A 126 -8.56 9.66 -27.78
C ASN A 126 -8.99 8.41 -26.98
N ARG A 127 -10.26 8.00 -27.10
CA ARG A 127 -10.81 6.85 -26.35
C ARG A 127 -10.53 5.51 -27.00
N ASN A 128 -10.65 5.43 -28.33
CA ASN A 128 -10.75 4.15 -29.03
C ASN A 128 -9.54 3.83 -29.92
N ILE A 129 -8.69 4.83 -30.26
CA ILE A 129 -7.60 4.65 -31.22
C ILE A 129 -6.26 4.83 -30.52
N GLN A 130 -5.54 3.72 -30.36
CA GLN A 130 -4.18 3.70 -29.83
C GLN A 130 -3.19 3.38 -30.97
N GLY A 131 -2.09 4.13 -31.05
CA GLY A 131 -0.99 3.84 -31.99
C GLY A 131 -1.17 4.35 -33.43
N MET A 132 -2.12 5.25 -33.70
CA MET A 132 -2.32 5.91 -35.00
C MET A 132 -2.32 7.42 -34.84
N SER A 133 -1.77 8.17 -35.82
CA SER A 133 -1.85 9.64 -35.81
C SER A 133 -3.27 10.12 -36.13
N TYR A 134 -3.59 11.35 -35.67
CA TYR A 134 -4.90 11.94 -35.90
C TYR A 134 -5.22 12.13 -37.40
N ASP A 135 -4.23 12.51 -38.20
CA ASP A 135 -4.39 12.68 -39.66
C ASP A 135 -4.73 11.36 -40.36
N ARG A 136 -4.04 10.27 -39.98
CA ARG A 136 -4.35 8.91 -40.46
C ARG A 136 -5.73 8.43 -40.01
N TYR A 137 -6.19 8.88 -38.85
CA TYR A 137 -7.53 8.59 -38.39
C TYR A 137 -8.60 9.33 -39.21
N LEU A 138 -8.39 10.61 -39.52
CA LEU A 138 -9.30 11.40 -40.35
C LEU A 138 -9.49 10.78 -41.75
N GLU A 139 -8.42 10.24 -42.35
CA GLU A 139 -8.49 9.50 -43.63
C GLU A 139 -9.39 8.25 -43.57
N LYS A 140 -9.56 7.67 -42.37
CA LYS A 140 -10.38 6.46 -42.13
C LYS A 140 -11.81 6.78 -41.69
N VAL A 141 -12.21 8.05 -41.72
CA VAL A 141 -13.59 8.46 -41.47
C VAL A 141 -14.34 8.50 -42.80
N GLU A 142 -15.31 7.60 -42.95
CA GLU A 142 -16.13 7.50 -44.17
C GLU A 142 -17.48 8.20 -43.98
N SER A 143 -17.99 8.82 -45.06
CA SER A 143 -19.35 9.37 -45.07
C SER A 143 -20.35 8.35 -45.60
N VAL A 144 -21.25 7.91 -44.73
CA VAL A 144 -22.31 6.94 -45.04
C VAL A 144 -23.62 7.69 -45.28
N ARG A 145 -24.29 7.40 -46.40
CA ARG A 145 -25.55 8.03 -46.85
C ARG A 145 -26.78 7.14 -46.62
N GLU A 146 -26.60 6.01 -45.96
CA GLU A 146 -27.67 5.05 -45.73
C GLU A 146 -28.68 5.62 -44.70
N PRO A 147 -29.99 5.61 -45.02
CA PRO A 147 -31.00 6.20 -44.16
C PRO A 147 -31.11 5.47 -42.81
N GLU A 148 -30.85 4.17 -42.76
CA GLU A 148 -30.85 3.37 -41.53
C GLU A 148 -29.74 3.81 -40.56
N VAL A 149 -28.54 4.07 -41.10
CA VAL A 149 -27.38 4.53 -40.31
C VAL A 149 -27.58 5.95 -39.79
N ILE A 150 -28.20 6.81 -40.60
CA ILE A 150 -28.56 8.17 -40.19
C ILE A 150 -29.56 8.11 -39.04
N GLN A 151 -30.56 7.23 -39.12
CA GLN A 151 -31.57 7.08 -38.08
C GLN A 151 -30.99 6.47 -36.80
N ALA A 152 -30.10 5.49 -36.91
CA ALA A 152 -29.37 4.94 -35.77
C ALA A 152 -28.50 5.99 -35.06
N TRP A 153 -27.87 6.90 -35.80
CA TRP A 153 -27.14 8.03 -35.20
C TRP A 153 -28.09 9.03 -34.53
N VAL A 154 -29.23 9.34 -35.15
CA VAL A 154 -30.26 10.21 -34.54
C VAL A 154 -30.80 9.58 -33.26
N ASP A 155 -31.05 8.27 -33.24
CA ASP A 155 -31.52 7.55 -32.06
C ASP A 155 -30.43 7.49 -30.96
N LYS A 156 -29.16 7.32 -31.33
CA LYS A 156 -28.03 7.47 -30.38
C LYS A 156 -27.96 8.87 -29.78
N MET A 157 -28.28 9.91 -30.56
CA MET A 157 -28.29 11.30 -30.11
C MET A 157 -29.52 11.67 -29.27
N LYS A 158 -30.60 10.86 -29.30
CA LYS A 158 -31.75 11.05 -28.41
C LYS A 158 -31.41 10.73 -26.97
N VAL A 159 -30.44 9.87 -26.71
CA VAL A 159 -30.06 9.50 -25.35
C VAL A 159 -28.89 10.37 -24.91
N SER A 160 -29.13 11.32 -24.00
CA SER A 160 -28.06 12.12 -23.39
C SER A 160 -27.97 11.84 -21.91
N ARG A 161 -26.73 11.76 -21.42
CA ARG A 161 -26.45 11.64 -19.99
C ARG A 161 -26.56 13.01 -19.33
N GLN A 162 -27.44 13.12 -18.36
CA GLN A 162 -27.56 14.27 -17.49
C GLN A 162 -26.97 13.93 -16.12
N TYR A 163 -26.24 14.89 -15.56
CA TYR A 163 -25.59 14.77 -14.26
C TYR A 163 -26.22 15.80 -13.34
N LYS A 164 -27.13 15.33 -12.48
CA LYS A 164 -27.78 16.20 -11.51
C LYS A 164 -26.96 16.24 -10.23
N VAL A 165 -26.53 17.43 -9.81
CA VAL A 165 -25.74 17.60 -8.59
C VAL A 165 -26.53 17.09 -7.38
N ILE A 166 -25.92 16.18 -6.61
CA ILE A 166 -26.46 15.76 -5.31
C ILE A 166 -26.19 16.89 -4.32
N VAL A 167 -27.26 17.53 -3.86
CA VAL A 167 -27.23 18.58 -2.85
C VAL A 167 -27.51 17.97 -1.48
N ALA A 168 -26.70 18.31 -0.48
CA ALA A 168 -26.95 17.88 0.90
C ALA A 168 -28.19 18.62 1.45
N GLU A 169 -29.11 17.88 2.07
CA GLU A 169 -30.32 18.47 2.65
C GLU A 169 -29.95 19.58 3.65
N GLY A 170 -30.42 20.81 3.39
CA GLY A 170 -30.18 21.99 4.23
C GLY A 170 -29.04 22.92 3.78
N SER A 171 -28.34 22.64 2.66
CA SER A 171 -27.26 23.54 2.18
C SER A 171 -27.75 24.78 1.42
N GLY A 172 -29.04 24.85 1.06
CA GLY A 172 -29.61 25.96 0.28
C GLY A 172 -29.07 26.07 -1.16
N GLU A 173 -28.38 25.04 -1.65
CA GLU A 173 -27.80 25.00 -2.99
C GLU A 173 -28.87 24.52 -4.00
N GLU A 174 -29.03 25.22 -5.12
CA GLU A 174 -29.98 24.78 -6.15
C GLU A 174 -29.42 23.56 -6.90
N PRO A 175 -30.24 22.52 -7.16
CA PRO A 175 -29.81 21.35 -7.92
C PRO A 175 -29.51 21.77 -9.36
N ARG A 176 -28.22 21.74 -9.73
CA ARG A 176 -27.77 22.03 -11.10
C ARG A 176 -27.70 20.75 -11.91
N ILE A 177 -28.14 20.83 -13.17
CA ILE A 177 -28.01 19.76 -14.16
C ILE A 177 -26.84 20.14 -15.07
N LEU A 178 -25.89 19.22 -15.20
CA LEU A 178 -24.73 19.35 -16.09
C LEU A 178 -24.81 18.28 -17.18
N HIS A 179 -24.27 18.59 -18.35
CA HIS A 179 -24.36 17.73 -19.53
C HIS A 179 -22.99 17.25 -20.03
N THR A 180 -21.92 18.00 -19.73
CA THR A 180 -20.56 17.69 -20.21
C THR A 180 -19.60 17.35 -19.08
N LEU A 181 -18.55 16.58 -19.40
CA LEU A 181 -17.49 16.26 -18.43
C LEU A 181 -16.70 17.51 -18.02
N ASP A 182 -16.55 18.49 -18.92
CA ASP A 182 -15.88 19.76 -18.63
C ASP A 182 -16.69 20.63 -17.66
N GLU A 183 -18.02 20.65 -17.80
CA GLU A 183 -18.92 21.30 -16.82
C GLU A 183 -18.83 20.63 -15.45
N ILE A 184 -18.83 19.29 -15.41
CA ILE A 184 -18.63 18.52 -14.17
C ILE A 184 -17.28 18.88 -13.56
N ARG A 185 -16.22 18.91 -14.38
CA ARG A 185 -14.87 19.23 -13.95
C ARG A 185 -14.81 20.62 -13.33
N PHE A 186 -15.33 21.61 -14.05
CA PHE A 186 -15.39 22.99 -13.58
C PHE A 186 -16.20 23.11 -12.29
N PHE A 187 -17.40 22.50 -12.24
CA PHE A 187 -18.26 22.53 -11.06
C PHE A 187 -17.57 21.94 -9.82
N LEU A 188 -16.93 20.79 -9.97
CA LEU A 188 -16.20 20.12 -8.89
C LEU A 188 -14.99 20.94 -8.43
N LEU A 189 -14.24 21.56 -9.34
CA LEU A 189 -13.10 22.42 -9.01
C LEU A 189 -13.52 23.72 -8.33
N THR A 190 -14.65 24.32 -8.72
CA THR A 190 -15.13 25.58 -8.14
C THR A 190 -15.81 25.37 -6.79
N ASN A 191 -16.70 24.39 -6.68
CA ASN A 191 -17.59 24.26 -5.52
C ASN A 191 -17.17 23.16 -4.55
N ARG A 192 -16.45 22.12 -5.01
CA ARG A 192 -16.18 20.90 -4.22
C ARG A 192 -14.72 20.43 -4.26
N LYS A 193 -13.75 21.30 -4.58
CA LYS A 193 -12.33 20.91 -4.77
C LYS A 193 -11.79 20.05 -3.63
N GLN A 194 -11.99 20.49 -2.39
CA GLN A 194 -11.50 19.81 -1.19
C GLN A 194 -12.18 18.46 -0.92
N GLN A 195 -13.33 18.19 -1.52
CA GLN A 195 -14.04 16.90 -1.42
C GLN A 195 -13.62 15.93 -2.53
N VAL A 196 -12.89 16.40 -3.54
CA VAL A 196 -12.43 15.60 -4.69
C VAL A 196 -10.97 15.25 -4.52
N VAL A 197 -10.08 16.25 -4.43
CA VAL A 197 -8.64 16.06 -4.35
C VAL A 197 -8.04 16.95 -3.27
N VAL A 198 -7.14 16.38 -2.47
CA VAL A 198 -6.33 17.13 -1.49
C VAL A 198 -4.86 16.85 -1.72
N GLN A 199 -4.05 17.91 -1.75
CA GLN A 199 -2.60 17.83 -1.85
C GLN A 199 -1.99 17.67 -0.45
N LYS A 200 -1.09 16.69 -0.28
CA LYS A 200 -0.33 16.47 0.98
C LYS A 200 1.09 16.02 0.68
N GLU A 201 2.05 16.41 1.49
CA GLU A 201 3.44 15.93 1.38
C GLU A 201 3.61 14.49 1.87
N LYS A 202 2.84 14.11 2.89
CA LYS A 202 2.90 12.80 3.54
C LYS A 202 1.52 12.19 3.60
N TRP A 203 1.43 10.91 3.26
CA TRP A 203 0.17 10.19 3.28
C TRP A 203 0.31 8.77 3.81
N ARG A 204 -0.76 8.26 4.41
CA ARG A 204 -0.83 6.90 4.96
C ARG A 204 -1.89 6.12 4.20
N ILE A 205 -1.51 5.01 3.60
CA ILE A 205 -2.45 4.09 2.95
C ILE A 205 -2.37 2.69 3.58
N PRO A 206 -3.50 2.07 3.95
CA PRO A 206 -3.52 0.66 4.32
C PRO A 206 -2.99 -0.21 3.17
N GLY A 207 -2.30 -1.31 3.47
CA GLY A 207 -1.78 -2.22 2.45
C GLY A 207 -2.86 -2.75 1.51
N GLU A 208 -4.07 -3.01 2.03
CA GLU A 208 -5.25 -3.45 1.24
C GLU A 208 -5.59 -2.47 0.11
N LYS A 209 -5.37 -1.16 0.33
CA LYS A 209 -5.67 -0.14 -0.68
C LYS A 209 -4.60 -0.02 -1.75
N VAL A 210 -3.42 -0.62 -1.56
CA VAL A 210 -2.35 -0.61 -2.56
C VAL A 210 -2.75 -1.39 -3.81
N GLU A 211 -3.51 -2.49 -3.64
CA GLU A 211 -4.01 -3.29 -4.76
C GLU A 211 -5.04 -2.55 -5.63
N LEU A 212 -5.81 -1.66 -5.01
CA LEU A 212 -6.81 -0.81 -5.68
C LEU A 212 -6.18 0.37 -6.44
N MET A 213 -4.88 0.62 -6.25
CA MET A 213 -4.21 1.70 -6.95
C MET A 213 -4.08 1.37 -8.44
N PRO A 214 -4.28 2.35 -9.34
CA PRO A 214 -4.00 2.15 -10.75
C PRO A 214 -2.54 1.80 -10.98
N GLU A 215 -2.27 1.09 -12.08
CA GLU A 215 -0.90 0.80 -12.50
C GLU A 215 -0.19 2.12 -12.82
N GLY A 216 0.96 2.34 -12.17
CA GLY A 216 1.69 3.59 -12.29
C GLY A 216 3.03 3.53 -11.56
N ASN A 217 3.81 4.61 -11.67
CA ASN A 217 5.14 4.69 -11.06
C ASN A 217 5.06 4.62 -9.52
N LEU A 218 4.07 5.27 -8.92
CA LEU A 218 3.81 5.23 -7.48
C LEU A 218 3.55 3.81 -6.97
N ARG A 219 2.63 3.07 -7.62
CA ARG A 219 2.32 1.68 -7.24
C ARG A 219 3.55 0.78 -7.38
N ARG A 220 4.22 0.85 -8.52
CA ARG A 220 5.44 0.07 -8.79
C ARG A 220 6.55 0.38 -7.78
N SER A 221 6.69 1.64 -7.37
CA SER A 221 7.65 2.05 -6.33
C SER A 221 7.31 1.44 -4.97
N ILE A 222 6.03 1.38 -4.60
CA ILE A 222 5.60 0.74 -3.35
C ILE A 222 5.91 -0.76 -3.38
N GLU A 223 5.62 -1.42 -4.49
CA GLU A 223 5.84 -2.87 -4.68
C GLU A 223 7.34 -3.23 -4.58
N VAL A 224 8.21 -2.47 -5.24
CA VAL A 224 9.68 -2.68 -5.16
C VAL A 224 10.17 -2.56 -3.72
N VAL A 225 9.79 -1.50 -3.01
CA VAL A 225 10.21 -1.32 -1.61
C VAL A 225 9.59 -2.38 -0.70
N LEU A 226 8.37 -2.87 -1.00
CA LEU A 226 7.76 -3.97 -0.26
C LEU A 226 8.56 -5.26 -0.41
N GLU A 227 9.00 -5.59 -1.63
CA GLU A 227 9.83 -6.76 -1.90
C GLU A 227 11.18 -6.68 -1.19
N ASP A 228 11.83 -5.51 -1.24
CA ASP A 228 13.10 -5.27 -0.53
C ASP A 228 12.95 -5.47 0.98
N GLN A 229 11.87 -4.94 1.58
CA GLN A 229 11.60 -5.12 3.00
C GLN A 229 11.19 -6.55 3.35
N ARG A 230 10.53 -7.29 2.46
CA ARG A 230 10.25 -8.72 2.65
C ARG A 230 11.55 -9.53 2.70
N ARG A 231 12.54 -9.17 1.89
CA ARG A 231 13.87 -9.79 1.88
C ARG A 231 14.68 -9.43 3.13
N PHE A 232 14.81 -8.13 3.43
CA PHE A 232 15.59 -7.62 4.56
C PHE A 232 14.86 -6.44 5.26
N PRO A 233 14.05 -6.71 6.30
CA PRO A 233 13.13 -5.73 6.88
C PRO A 233 13.79 -4.76 7.86
N LEU A 234 14.86 -4.06 7.46
CA LEU A 234 15.58 -3.17 8.35
C LEU A 234 14.76 -1.94 8.76
N ASP A 235 14.16 -1.25 7.80
CA ASP A 235 13.40 -0.04 8.08
C ASP A 235 12.14 -0.38 8.87
N THR A 236 11.44 -1.44 8.47
CA THR A 236 10.28 -1.94 9.20
C THR A 236 10.64 -2.29 10.65
N ALA A 237 11.79 -2.92 10.88
CA ALA A 237 12.28 -3.25 12.22
C ALA A 237 12.58 -2.00 13.06
N ASN A 238 13.18 -0.96 12.46
CA ASN A 238 13.46 0.30 13.15
C ASN A 238 12.18 0.97 13.66
N HIS A 239 11.10 0.94 12.88
CA HIS A 239 9.78 1.47 13.27
C HIS A 239 9.10 0.59 14.32
N LEU A 240 9.19 -0.73 14.16
CA LEU A 240 8.57 -1.68 15.07
C LEU A 240 9.21 -1.64 16.46
N ARG A 241 10.53 -1.43 16.54
CA ARG A 241 11.30 -1.39 17.78
C ARG A 241 10.74 -0.40 18.80
N GLY A 242 10.45 0.83 18.37
CA GLY A 242 9.89 1.87 19.25
C GLY A 242 8.51 1.49 19.79
N ARG A 243 7.66 0.88 18.95
CA ARG A 243 6.33 0.40 19.36
C ARG A 243 6.42 -0.75 20.37
N LEU A 244 7.24 -1.75 20.09
CA LEU A 244 7.42 -2.92 20.95
C LEU A 244 7.97 -2.54 22.33
N ARG A 245 8.89 -1.56 22.42
CA ARG A 245 9.38 -1.01 23.69
C ARG A 245 8.24 -0.38 24.52
N ARG A 246 7.38 0.41 23.88
CA ARG A 246 6.19 1.01 24.54
C ARG A 246 5.20 -0.04 25.05
N CYS A 247 5.20 -1.23 24.48
CA CYS A 247 4.39 -2.36 24.94
C CYS A 247 5.03 -3.16 26.10
N ASN A 248 6.14 -2.69 26.67
CA ASN A 248 6.93 -3.36 27.70
C ASN A 248 7.49 -4.73 27.25
N LEU A 249 7.90 -4.84 25.99
CA LEU A 249 8.63 -6.00 25.50
C LEU A 249 10.14 -5.78 25.65
N HIS A 250 10.84 -6.85 26.02
CA HIS A 250 12.27 -6.87 26.28
C HIS A 250 13.05 -7.32 25.05
N PHE A 251 14.20 -6.67 24.82
CA PHE A 251 15.10 -6.95 23.71
C PHE A 251 16.35 -7.63 24.24
N THR A 252 16.77 -8.70 23.59
CA THR A 252 18.02 -9.41 23.91
C THR A 252 18.80 -9.66 22.62
N LYS A 253 20.13 -9.58 22.71
CA LYS A 253 21.01 -9.94 21.59
C LYS A 253 21.60 -11.32 21.86
N ARG A 254 21.62 -12.20 20.86
CA ARG A 254 22.19 -13.55 20.99
C ARG A 254 23.08 -13.87 19.79
N GLY A 255 24.11 -14.69 20.06
CA GLY A 255 25.08 -15.16 19.08
C GLY A 255 26.13 -14.13 18.71
N SER A 256 27.18 -14.57 18.02
CA SER A 256 28.28 -13.72 17.55
C SER A 256 27.82 -12.62 16.58
N LYS A 257 26.76 -12.90 15.81
CA LYS A 257 26.14 -11.95 14.87
C LYS A 257 25.24 -10.91 15.54
N GLY A 258 24.98 -11.03 16.85
CA GLY A 258 24.18 -10.06 17.60
C GLY A 258 22.71 -9.98 17.15
N ILE A 259 22.10 -11.12 16.78
CA ILE A 259 20.70 -11.18 16.34
C ILE A 259 19.81 -10.71 17.48
N THR A 260 18.87 -9.81 17.16
CA THR A 260 17.98 -9.19 18.14
C THR A 260 16.69 -9.99 18.27
N TYR A 261 16.44 -10.46 19.48
CA TYR A 261 15.23 -11.17 19.89
C TYR A 261 14.34 -10.28 20.77
N VAL A 262 13.03 -10.50 20.67
CA VAL A 262 12.00 -9.77 21.41
C VAL A 262 11.13 -10.75 22.18
N CYS A 263 10.94 -10.50 23.47
CA CYS A 263 10.09 -11.32 24.35
C CYS A 263 9.28 -10.45 25.31
N ALA A 264 8.14 -10.96 25.78
CA ALA A 264 7.36 -10.32 26.84
C ALA A 264 8.02 -10.45 28.22
N VAL A 265 8.84 -11.48 28.42
CA VAL A 265 9.49 -11.78 29.70
C VAL A 265 10.95 -11.32 29.66
N LYS A 266 11.40 -10.72 30.76
CA LYS A 266 12.82 -10.38 30.94
C LYS A 266 13.58 -11.65 31.33
N ARG A 267 14.61 -12.00 30.55
CA ARG A 267 15.50 -13.13 30.89
C ARG A 267 16.14 -12.93 32.25
N LYS A 268 16.14 -13.98 33.07
CA LYS A 268 16.81 -14.06 34.36
C LYS A 268 18.00 -14.99 34.24
N HIS A 269 19.13 -14.56 34.80
CA HIS A 269 20.30 -15.43 34.90
C HIS A 269 20.15 -16.32 36.13
N ARG A 270 20.60 -17.56 36.01
CA ARG A 270 20.68 -18.51 37.13
C ARG A 270 22.06 -18.43 37.75
N TYR A 271 22.09 -18.43 39.08
CA TYR A 271 23.32 -18.50 39.86
C TYR A 271 23.41 -19.88 40.52
N SER A 272 24.62 -20.28 40.91
CA SER A 272 24.87 -21.60 41.50
C SER A 272 24.15 -21.85 42.83
N ASP A 273 23.64 -20.81 43.50
CA ASP A 273 22.88 -20.87 44.75
C ASP A 273 21.36 -20.90 44.54
N THR A 274 20.88 -20.76 43.30
CA THR A 274 19.45 -20.73 43.00
C THR A 274 18.86 -22.13 43.12
N VAL A 275 18.01 -22.34 44.13
CA VAL A 275 17.37 -23.64 44.40
C VAL A 275 16.00 -23.70 43.74
N PHE A 276 15.77 -24.73 42.93
CA PHE A 276 14.47 -25.07 42.35
C PHE A 276 13.90 -26.34 42.98
N SER A 277 12.61 -26.62 42.76
CA SER A 277 12.06 -27.94 43.07
C SER A 277 12.79 -29.01 42.25
N THR A 278 12.77 -30.26 42.71
CA THR A 278 13.45 -31.37 42.02
C THR A 278 12.97 -31.54 40.57
N SER A 279 11.68 -31.34 40.31
CA SER A 279 11.10 -31.42 38.96
C SER A 279 11.62 -30.32 38.04
N LEU A 280 11.61 -29.07 38.50
CA LEU A 280 12.10 -27.90 37.76
C LEU A 280 13.60 -28.01 37.51
N GLN A 281 14.38 -28.42 38.52
CA GLN A 281 15.83 -28.57 38.37
C GLN A 281 16.18 -29.63 37.32
N SER A 282 15.51 -30.80 37.37
CA SER A 282 15.68 -31.87 36.38
C SER A 282 15.39 -31.37 34.97
N LEU A 283 14.27 -30.66 34.80
CA LEU A 283 13.85 -30.15 33.50
C LEU A 283 14.82 -29.09 32.95
N ILE A 284 15.25 -28.12 33.75
CA ILE A 284 16.19 -27.10 33.28
C ILE A 284 17.54 -27.76 32.93
N SER A 285 18.05 -28.65 33.78
CA SER A 285 19.33 -29.33 33.52
C SER A 285 19.30 -30.18 32.26
N PHE A 286 18.16 -30.77 31.92
CA PHE A 286 17.97 -31.47 30.66
C PHE A 286 18.00 -30.53 29.44
N VAL A 287 17.36 -29.35 29.54
CA VAL A 287 17.42 -28.32 28.47
C VAL A 287 18.83 -27.73 28.33
N GLU A 288 19.59 -27.66 29.43
CA GLU A 288 20.99 -27.22 29.40
C GLU A 288 21.92 -28.22 28.71
N SER A 289 21.69 -29.53 28.86
CA SER A 289 22.46 -30.59 28.20
C SER A 289 22.10 -30.77 26.73
N HIS A 290 20.86 -30.44 26.35
CA HIS A 290 20.34 -30.54 24.98
C HIS A 290 19.99 -29.16 24.40
N PRO A 291 20.99 -28.38 23.95
CA PRO A 291 20.73 -27.06 23.38
C PRO A 291 19.88 -27.15 22.11
N GLU A 292 18.90 -26.25 21.98
CA GLU A 292 18.01 -26.16 20.82
C GLU A 292 17.06 -27.35 20.62
N ILE A 293 16.80 -28.12 21.67
CA ILE A 293 15.75 -29.15 21.65
C ILE A 293 14.37 -28.51 21.44
N THR A 294 13.52 -29.14 20.61
CA THR A 294 12.15 -28.68 20.41
C THR A 294 11.25 -29.20 21.52
N GLN A 295 10.15 -28.49 21.83
CA GLN A 295 9.20 -28.94 22.85
C GLN A 295 8.66 -30.35 22.62
N VAL A 296 8.44 -30.74 21.36
CA VAL A 296 7.98 -32.09 20.99
C VAL A 296 9.04 -33.14 21.35
N LYS A 297 10.30 -32.92 20.97
CA LYS A 297 11.39 -33.85 21.27
C LYS A 297 11.70 -33.90 22.77
N LEU A 298 11.60 -32.76 23.45
CA LEU A 298 11.71 -32.72 24.91
C LEU A 298 10.74 -33.68 25.58
N MET A 299 9.49 -33.76 25.10
CA MET A 299 8.48 -34.67 25.65
C MET A 299 8.77 -36.15 25.38
N GLU A 300 9.58 -36.47 24.38
CA GLU A 300 9.96 -37.86 24.06
C GLU A 300 11.23 -38.24 24.82
N ASP A 301 12.27 -37.41 24.70
CA ASP A 301 13.62 -37.70 25.18
C ASP A 301 13.73 -37.56 26.72
N TYR A 302 13.00 -36.63 27.34
CA TYR A 302 13.06 -36.41 28.79
C TYR A 302 12.61 -37.63 29.59
N PHE A 303 11.51 -38.27 29.18
CA PHE A 303 11.00 -39.47 29.86
C PHE A 303 11.85 -40.71 29.53
N ALA A 304 12.40 -40.79 28.32
CA ALA A 304 13.30 -41.86 27.92
C ALA A 304 14.59 -41.87 28.78
N GLU A 305 15.19 -40.70 29.03
CA GLU A 305 16.39 -40.57 29.85
C GLU A 305 16.09 -40.71 31.36
N ALA A 306 14.91 -40.25 31.81
CA ALA A 306 14.47 -40.42 33.20
C ALA A 306 14.09 -41.86 33.56
N GLY A 307 13.96 -42.76 32.58
CA GLY A 307 13.51 -44.14 32.78
C GLY A 307 12.09 -44.24 33.39
N ALA A 308 11.29 -43.17 33.24
CA ALA A 308 9.97 -43.03 33.84
C ALA A 308 8.88 -43.25 32.80
N GLU A 309 7.77 -43.90 33.19
CA GLU A 309 6.61 -44.01 32.30
C GLU A 309 6.04 -42.61 32.03
N ALA A 310 5.96 -42.26 30.75
CA ALA A 310 5.35 -41.03 30.28
C ALA A 310 3.82 -41.14 30.41
N THR A 311 3.32 -41.09 31.64
CA THR A 311 1.88 -40.97 31.93
C THR A 311 1.38 -39.58 31.53
N ASP A 312 0.10 -39.48 31.18
CA ASP A 312 -0.49 -38.21 30.73
C ASP A 312 -0.45 -37.13 31.82
N GLU A 313 -0.54 -37.52 33.08
CA GLU A 313 -0.39 -36.62 34.23
C GLU A 313 1.03 -36.07 34.34
N ALA A 314 2.05 -36.92 34.17
CA ALA A 314 3.45 -36.50 34.22
C ALA A 314 3.80 -35.56 33.06
N ARG A 315 3.29 -35.84 31.85
CA ARG A 315 3.42 -34.92 30.70
C ARG A 315 2.81 -33.55 30.98
N LYS A 316 1.60 -33.53 31.56
CA LYS A 316 0.91 -32.28 31.90
C LYS A 316 1.67 -31.48 32.96
N GLN A 317 2.20 -32.14 33.99
CA GLN A 317 3.03 -31.49 35.00
C GLN A 317 4.31 -30.90 34.40
N MET A 318 5.01 -31.66 33.54
CA MET A 318 6.22 -31.19 32.87
C MET A 318 5.94 -29.96 31.99
N LEU A 319 4.82 -29.93 31.27
CA LEU A 319 4.42 -28.76 30.48
C LEU A 319 4.06 -27.56 31.35
N GLN A 320 3.45 -27.78 32.52
CA GLN A 320 3.17 -26.70 33.47
C GLN A 320 4.46 -26.12 34.07
N ASP A 321 5.40 -27.00 34.44
CA ASP A 321 6.73 -26.64 34.93
C ASP A 321 7.52 -25.88 33.85
N LEU A 322 7.52 -26.37 32.60
CA LEU A 322 8.13 -25.68 31.46
C LEU A 322 7.53 -24.28 31.26
N ARG A 323 6.20 -24.19 31.25
CA ARG A 323 5.50 -22.90 31.10
C ARG A 323 5.86 -21.93 32.21
N TRP A 324 5.99 -22.41 33.45
CA TRP A 324 6.44 -21.59 34.57
C TRP A 324 7.86 -21.07 34.34
N LEU A 325 8.80 -21.94 33.95
CA LEU A 325 10.19 -21.57 33.66
C LEU A 325 10.32 -20.52 32.55
N VAL A 326 9.50 -20.65 31.51
CA VAL A 326 9.45 -19.67 30.41
C VAL A 326 8.83 -18.35 30.89
N SER A 327 7.75 -18.39 31.67
CA SER A 327 7.07 -17.19 32.19
C SER A 327 7.93 -16.38 33.18
N GLU A 328 8.80 -17.05 33.94
CA GLU A 328 9.74 -16.40 34.85
C GLU A 328 11.02 -15.91 34.16
N GLY A 329 11.30 -16.42 32.96
CA GLY A 329 12.44 -16.02 32.13
C GLY A 329 13.71 -16.80 32.38
N TYR A 330 13.63 -18.00 32.98
CA TYR A 330 14.76 -18.91 33.17
C TYR A 330 15.06 -19.76 31.93
N VAL A 331 14.00 -20.12 31.19
CA VAL A 331 14.08 -20.82 29.91
C VAL A 331 13.51 -19.89 28.84
N THR A 332 14.13 -19.87 27.67
CA THR A 332 13.60 -19.19 26.49
C THR A 332 13.01 -20.21 25.55
N GLU A 333 11.74 -20.06 25.25
CA GLU A 333 11.08 -20.73 24.13
C GLU A 333 11.05 -19.80 22.93
N TYR A 334 11.56 -20.27 21.79
CA TYR A 334 11.56 -19.54 20.53
C TYR A 334 10.27 -19.74 19.73
N ALA A 335 10.06 -18.91 18.72
CA ALA A 335 8.91 -19.00 17.83
C ALA A 335 8.79 -20.36 17.09
N ASP A 336 9.93 -21.01 16.85
CA ASP A 336 10.06 -22.33 16.22
C ASP A 336 10.07 -23.50 17.21
N ASP A 337 9.58 -23.27 18.44
CA ASP A 337 9.47 -24.25 19.53
C ASP A 337 10.80 -24.78 20.08
N ARG A 338 11.93 -24.18 19.67
CA ARG A 338 13.24 -24.49 20.27
C ARG A 338 13.33 -23.91 21.68
N LEU A 339 13.91 -24.68 22.58
CA LEU A 339 14.15 -24.29 23.95
C LEU A 339 15.63 -23.99 24.18
N PHE A 340 15.87 -23.02 25.06
CA PHE A 340 17.21 -22.62 25.44
C PHE A 340 17.26 -22.18 26.89
N ALA A 341 18.22 -22.73 27.64
CA ALA A 341 18.54 -22.33 28.99
C ALA A 341 20.01 -21.90 29.07
N ASP A 342 20.27 -20.74 29.69
CA ASP A 342 21.65 -20.30 29.96
C ASP A 342 22.23 -21.11 31.12
N LYS A 343 23.52 -21.47 31.00
CA LYS A 343 24.26 -22.14 32.08
C LYS A 343 24.29 -21.29 33.34
N ALA A 344 24.21 -21.94 34.50
CA ALA A 344 24.36 -21.26 35.77
C ALA A 344 25.72 -20.53 35.85
N LEU A 345 25.70 -19.25 36.20
CA LEU A 345 26.89 -18.44 36.36
C LEU A 345 27.56 -18.72 37.71
N PRO A 346 28.91 -18.80 37.76
CA PRO A 346 29.63 -18.82 39.03
C PRO A 346 29.49 -17.46 39.74
N MET A 347 29.38 -17.51 41.07
CA MET A 347 29.14 -16.35 41.95
C MET A 347 30.07 -15.15 41.71
N THR A 348 31.31 -15.38 41.23
CA THR A 348 32.32 -14.32 41.06
C THR A 348 31.94 -13.22 40.08
N GLN A 349 31.03 -13.47 39.13
CA GLN A 349 30.51 -12.43 38.23
C GLN A 349 29.23 -11.75 38.75
N ALA A 350 28.59 -12.34 39.78
CA ALA A 350 27.34 -11.89 40.37
C ALA A 350 27.56 -10.92 41.54
N GLU A 351 28.59 -11.18 42.36
CA GLU A 351 28.89 -10.36 43.53
C GLU A 351 29.28 -8.92 43.16
N ASP A 352 29.98 -8.69 42.04
CA ASP A 352 30.39 -7.33 41.65
C ASP A 352 29.23 -6.45 41.13
N LYS A 353 28.26 -7.02 40.39
CA LYS A 353 27.12 -6.26 39.86
C LYS A 353 26.03 -6.01 40.90
N GLN A 354 25.85 -6.90 41.88
CA GLN A 354 24.84 -6.73 42.92
C GLN A 354 25.35 -5.95 44.14
N ARG A 355 26.65 -6.05 44.51
CA ARG A 355 27.21 -5.25 45.61
C ARG A 355 27.29 -3.75 45.27
N GLN A 356 27.52 -3.39 44.00
CA GLN A 356 27.52 -1.98 43.56
C GLN A 356 26.11 -1.37 43.44
N ALA A 357 25.07 -2.17 43.21
CA ALA A 357 23.69 -1.69 43.06
C ALA A 357 22.87 -1.67 44.37
N GLY A 358 23.38 -2.25 45.46
CA GLY A 358 22.60 -2.57 46.66
C GLY A 358 22.93 -1.79 47.94
N THR A 359 23.79 -0.76 47.92
CA THR A 359 24.08 0.02 49.15
C THR A 359 23.39 1.39 49.11
N PRO A 360 22.28 1.60 49.84
CA PRO A 360 21.68 2.92 50.00
C PRO A 360 22.51 3.75 50.98
N ARG A 361 23.13 4.83 50.50
CA ARG A 361 23.75 5.86 51.36
C ARG A 361 22.62 6.67 51.99
N LYS A 362 22.54 6.65 53.33
CA LYS A 362 21.57 7.44 54.12
C LYS A 362 21.63 8.92 53.73
N GLN A 363 20.43 9.49 53.64
CA GLN A 363 20.15 10.93 53.50
C GLN A 363 20.68 11.71 54.70
N ASP A 364 21.25 12.88 54.43
CA ASP A 364 21.18 14.05 55.31
C ASP A 364 20.68 15.22 54.44
N GLU A 365 19.64 15.91 54.92
CA GLU A 365 19.05 17.08 54.27
C GLU A 365 19.89 18.34 54.51
N GLY A 366 19.97 19.21 53.49
CA GLY A 366 20.58 20.54 53.63
C GLY A 366 20.64 21.37 52.33
N VAL A 367 19.48 21.89 51.92
CA VAL A 367 19.24 23.26 51.39
C VAL A 367 20.07 23.83 50.20
N SER A 368 19.30 24.23 49.16
CA SER A 368 19.39 25.44 48.30
C SER A 368 20.14 25.46 46.94
N ALA A 369 19.35 25.92 45.96
CA ALA A 369 19.63 26.83 44.82
C ALA A 369 20.04 26.27 43.45
N ASP A 370 19.40 26.91 42.46
CA ASP A 370 19.50 26.84 41.00
C ASP A 370 20.91 26.73 40.40
N ALA A 371 21.04 25.99 39.29
CA ALA A 371 21.41 26.51 37.97
C ALA A 371 21.81 25.39 36.99
N ASP A 372 21.58 25.72 35.72
CA ASP A 372 21.73 25.00 34.47
C ASP A 372 23.01 24.19 34.18
N ASN A 373 22.78 23.11 33.41
CA ASN A 373 23.39 22.73 32.12
C ASN A 373 24.93 22.68 31.93
N ALA A 374 25.41 21.48 31.53
CA ALA A 374 26.45 21.16 30.52
C ALA A 374 26.86 19.71 30.79
N GLU A 375 26.49 18.72 29.97
CA GLU A 375 27.01 18.36 28.64
C GLU A 375 28.51 18.04 28.58
N ASP A 376 28.78 17.20 27.57
CA ASP A 376 30.04 16.72 27.01
C ASP A 376 30.75 15.56 27.71
N ASP A 377 31.34 14.59 27.00
CA ASP A 377 31.36 14.18 25.58
C ASP A 377 32.16 12.84 25.61
N VAL A 378 32.31 12.04 24.55
CA VAL A 378 33.51 11.99 23.68
C VAL A 378 33.52 10.60 23.03
N VAL A 379 33.86 10.32 21.77
CA VAL A 379 34.12 11.04 20.51
C VAL A 379 34.24 9.91 19.46
N SER A 380 33.97 10.18 18.19
CA SER A 380 34.72 9.58 17.08
C SER A 380 35.22 10.72 16.20
N THR A 381 36.53 10.76 16.02
CA THR A 381 37.31 11.75 15.28
C THR A 381 37.38 11.43 13.79
N GLU A 382 37.22 12.44 12.94
CA GLU A 382 38.06 12.63 11.75
C GLU A 382 38.38 14.14 11.60
N GLU A 383 39.69 14.43 11.56
CA GLU A 383 40.38 15.64 11.07
C GLU A 383 40.22 15.75 9.53
N ASP A 384 40.32 16.87 8.81
CA ASP A 384 40.73 18.26 9.03
C ASP A 384 40.40 19.07 7.75
N ALA A 385 40.52 20.40 7.85
CA ALA A 385 40.87 21.39 6.82
C ALA A 385 39.84 22.52 6.60
N SER A 386 39.89 23.45 7.56
CA SER A 386 40.02 24.91 7.42
C SER A 386 39.00 25.71 6.60
N ASP A 387 38.34 26.63 7.30
CA ASP A 387 38.01 27.95 6.76
C ASP A 387 38.65 29.03 7.65
N VAL A 388 39.10 30.13 7.05
CA VAL A 388 39.69 31.30 7.72
C VAL A 388 38.85 32.52 7.33
N GLU A 389 38.17 33.09 8.31
CA GLU A 389 37.65 34.47 8.36
C GLU A 389 38.74 35.51 7.95
N PRO A 390 38.43 36.77 7.52
CA PRO A 390 37.55 37.66 8.30
C PRO A 390 36.82 38.81 7.57
N GLU A 391 35.91 39.42 8.36
CA GLU A 391 35.61 40.85 8.55
C GLU A 391 35.33 41.84 7.40
N THR A 392 34.13 42.44 7.52
CA THR A 392 33.73 43.87 7.45
C THR A 392 34.37 44.82 6.41
N ALA A 393 33.52 45.45 5.60
CA ALA A 393 33.36 46.92 5.51
C ALA A 393 32.39 47.32 4.38
N ASP A 394 31.32 48.03 4.77
CA ASP A 394 30.79 49.30 4.23
C ASP A 394 30.51 49.55 2.71
N VAL A 395 29.59 50.51 2.51
CA VAL A 395 29.33 51.34 1.31
C VAL A 395 28.18 50.97 0.36
N SER A 396 27.02 51.58 0.66
CA SER A 396 26.21 52.52 -0.17
C SER A 396 25.64 52.17 -1.56
N VAL A 397 24.30 52.34 -1.61
CA VAL A 397 23.52 53.26 -2.49
C VAL A 397 23.04 52.79 -3.88
N SER A 398 21.74 53.10 -4.10
CA SER A 398 20.99 53.32 -5.36
C SER A 398 20.54 52.08 -6.15
N SER A 399 19.42 52.05 -6.85
CA SER A 399 18.14 52.78 -6.90
C SER A 399 17.42 52.22 -8.14
N ALA A 400 16.22 51.68 -7.98
CA ALA A 400 15.08 51.72 -8.91
C ALA A 400 15.22 51.30 -10.42
N PRO A 401 14.09 51.00 -11.09
CA PRO A 401 13.95 49.96 -12.12
C PRO A 401 13.73 50.48 -13.56
N SER A 402 13.80 49.61 -14.57
CA SER A 402 13.12 49.74 -15.88
C SER A 402 13.26 48.43 -16.68
N GLU A 403 12.20 47.69 -17.00
CA GLU A 403 11.34 47.80 -18.19
C GLU A 403 11.77 46.92 -19.38
N ALA A 404 10.74 46.47 -20.11
CA ALA A 404 10.70 45.42 -21.10
C ALA A 404 11.42 45.73 -22.42
N VAL A 405 11.76 44.68 -23.19
CA VAL A 405 11.62 44.68 -24.65
C VAL A 405 11.42 43.26 -25.20
N GLU A 406 10.63 43.24 -26.25
CA GLU A 406 9.96 42.16 -26.96
C GLU A 406 10.70 41.85 -28.28
N SER A 407 10.39 40.70 -28.90
CA SER A 407 10.61 40.37 -30.33
C SER A 407 12.06 40.05 -30.75
N SER A 408 12.38 39.13 -31.67
CA SER A 408 11.66 38.67 -32.87
C SER A 408 12.32 37.40 -33.46
N GLU A 409 11.56 36.80 -34.37
CA GLU A 409 11.71 35.55 -35.13
C GLU A 409 12.91 35.36 -36.08
N SER A 410 12.93 34.13 -36.64
CA SER A 410 13.32 33.69 -38.00
C SER A 410 14.76 33.17 -38.16
N LEU A 411 15.08 32.18 -38.99
CA LEU A 411 14.46 31.09 -39.77
C LEU A 411 15.68 30.40 -40.47
N VAL A 412 15.45 29.29 -41.18
CA VAL A 412 16.30 28.62 -42.20
C VAL A 412 17.18 27.47 -41.69
N GLU A 413 17.34 26.32 -42.35
CA GLU A 413 16.93 25.88 -43.69
C GLU A 413 16.92 24.35 -43.77
N ALA A 414 16.14 23.82 -44.71
CA ALA A 414 15.98 22.41 -45.05
C ALA A 414 17.17 21.85 -45.86
N ALA A 415 17.41 20.54 -45.74
CA ALA A 415 18.18 19.78 -46.74
C ALA A 415 17.72 18.31 -46.78
N GLU A 416 17.21 17.90 -47.94
CA GLU A 416 17.09 16.54 -48.47
C GLU A 416 17.36 16.65 -49.99
N PRO A 417 17.57 15.56 -50.76
CA PRO A 417 18.19 14.26 -50.48
C PRO A 417 19.20 13.86 -51.61
N SER A 418 19.81 12.66 -51.54
CA SER A 418 20.29 11.96 -52.74
C SER A 418 20.37 10.44 -52.57
N GLU A 419 19.84 9.73 -53.58
CA GLU A 419 19.99 8.30 -53.92
C GLU A 419 21.49 7.92 -54.06
N SER A 420 21.97 6.66 -54.06
CA SER A 420 21.50 5.48 -54.80
C SER A 420 22.38 4.24 -54.52
N VAL A 421 21.78 3.04 -54.66
CA VAL A 421 22.29 1.83 -55.38
C VAL A 421 23.11 0.73 -54.65
N GLU A 422 22.41 -0.40 -54.47
CA GLU A 422 22.69 -1.82 -54.76
C GLU A 422 23.97 -2.56 -54.29
N LYS A 423 23.77 -3.68 -53.55
CA LYS A 423 24.01 -5.06 -54.08
C LYS A 423 23.47 -6.17 -53.15
N ASP A 424 22.59 -6.99 -53.70
CA ASP A 424 22.23 -8.37 -53.28
C ASP A 424 23.19 -9.38 -53.99
N PRO A 425 23.04 -10.72 -53.95
CA PRO A 425 22.59 -11.69 -52.92
C PRO A 425 23.53 -12.94 -52.83
N SER A 426 23.30 -13.86 -51.88
CA SER A 426 23.60 -15.32 -52.01
C SER A 426 23.12 -16.02 -50.71
N ALA A 427 21.97 -16.69 -50.68
CA ALA A 427 21.64 -18.03 -51.23
C ALA A 427 22.13 -19.21 -50.37
N GLY A 428 21.17 -20.10 -50.03
CA GLY A 428 21.39 -21.47 -49.54
C GLY A 428 20.75 -21.78 -48.19
N ALA A 429 19.87 -22.77 -47.97
CA ALA A 429 18.82 -23.44 -48.73
C ALA A 429 18.21 -24.50 -47.77
N VAL A 430 16.89 -24.70 -47.89
CA VAL A 430 16.10 -25.93 -47.71
C VAL A 430 16.20 -26.79 -46.43
N ALA A 431 15.05 -26.94 -45.76
CA ALA A 431 14.42 -28.26 -45.54
C ALA A 431 12.93 -28.09 -45.23
N GLU A 432 12.11 -28.57 -46.14
CA GLU A 432 10.65 -28.69 -46.10
C GLU A 432 10.25 -30.12 -45.64
N VAL A 433 9.00 -30.26 -45.19
CA VAL A 433 8.09 -31.43 -45.24
C VAL A 433 7.76 -31.99 -43.84
N ALA A 434 6.52 -32.29 -43.44
CA ALA A 434 5.14 -31.93 -43.81
C ALA A 434 4.21 -32.71 -42.84
N GLY A 435 2.94 -32.31 -42.76
CA GLY A 435 1.80 -33.12 -42.23
C GLY A 435 1.09 -32.46 -41.05
N LEU A 436 -0.05 -31.75 -41.17
CA LEU A 436 -1.41 -32.17 -41.61
C LEU A 436 -1.90 -33.38 -40.78
N ASP A 437 -3.01 -33.38 -40.04
CA ASP A 437 -4.28 -32.67 -40.19
C ASP A 437 -5.02 -32.45 -38.85
N PRO A 438 -6.00 -31.52 -38.82
CA PRO A 438 -7.05 -31.36 -37.81
C PRO A 438 -8.33 -32.16 -38.18
N ASP A 439 -9.31 -32.17 -37.27
CA ASP A 439 -10.80 -32.19 -37.50
C ASP A 439 -11.61 -33.25 -36.72
N GLY A 440 -12.82 -32.84 -36.32
CA GLY A 440 -13.97 -33.67 -35.90
C GLY A 440 -14.27 -33.71 -34.39
N SER A 441 -15.05 -32.83 -33.74
CA SER A 441 -16.48 -32.43 -33.90
C SER A 441 -17.49 -33.19 -33.00
N GLU A 442 -18.45 -32.43 -32.45
CA GLU A 442 -19.82 -32.80 -31.97
C GLU A 442 -19.99 -33.63 -30.67
N ALA A 443 -20.98 -33.42 -29.79
CA ALA A 443 -22.15 -32.53 -29.69
C ALA A 443 -22.78 -32.58 -28.25
N ALA A 444 -23.87 -31.82 -28.07
CA ALA A 444 -24.87 -31.72 -26.97
C ALA A 444 -24.70 -30.45 -26.10
N ILE A 445 -25.51 -29.38 -26.15
CA ILE A 445 -26.98 -29.18 -26.30
C ILE A 445 -27.80 -29.97 -25.27
N ALA A 446 -28.12 -29.34 -24.14
CA ALA A 446 -29.37 -29.53 -23.39
C ALA A 446 -29.53 -28.47 -22.26
N GLY A 447 -30.36 -27.45 -22.49
CA GLY A 447 -31.40 -27.04 -21.55
C GLY A 447 -32.75 -27.24 -22.27
N PRO A 448 -33.95 -27.04 -21.67
CA PRO A 448 -34.28 -26.42 -20.38
C PRO A 448 -35.29 -27.24 -19.52
N GLU A 449 -35.54 -26.83 -18.28
CA GLU A 449 -36.79 -27.09 -17.49
C GLU A 449 -36.69 -26.20 -16.22
N SER A 450 -37.39 -25.07 -16.09
CA SER A 450 -38.81 -24.87 -15.76
C SER A 450 -39.31 -25.69 -14.58
N ASP A 451 -39.36 -25.08 -13.39
CA ASP A 451 -40.50 -25.25 -12.49
C ASP A 451 -40.63 -24.08 -11.51
N ALA A 452 -41.69 -23.32 -11.71
CA ALA A 452 -42.31 -22.47 -10.69
C ALA A 452 -43.34 -23.31 -9.94
N PRO A 453 -43.73 -22.90 -8.72
CA PRO A 453 -45.15 -22.84 -8.48
C PRO A 453 -45.55 -21.47 -7.94
N SER A 454 -46.47 -20.82 -8.66
CA SER A 454 -47.42 -19.89 -8.06
C SER A 454 -48.56 -20.72 -7.49
N VAL A 455 -49.00 -20.44 -6.25
CA VAL A 455 -50.43 -20.29 -5.95
C VAL A 455 -50.63 -19.48 -4.66
N SER A 456 -51.43 -18.41 -4.80
CA SER A 456 -52.49 -17.94 -3.88
C SER A 456 -52.19 -17.46 -2.45
N ASP A 457 -52.24 -16.14 -2.29
CA ASP A 457 -52.99 -15.42 -1.24
C ASP A 457 -54.42 -15.99 -1.08
N PRO A 458 -55.00 -15.98 0.15
CA PRO A 458 -55.80 -14.81 0.53
C PRO A 458 -55.82 -14.41 2.02
N GLU A 459 -56.19 -13.14 2.21
CA GLU A 459 -57.01 -12.58 3.30
C GLU A 459 -56.39 -12.14 4.65
N LYS A 460 -56.34 -10.80 4.75
CA LYS A 460 -56.52 -9.95 5.96
C LYS A 460 -57.76 -10.35 6.78
N PRO A 461 -57.79 -10.05 8.10
CA PRO A 461 -58.27 -8.75 8.63
C PRO A 461 -57.31 -8.12 9.67
N VAL A 462 -57.12 -6.79 9.75
CA VAL A 462 -57.90 -5.80 10.58
C VAL A 462 -57.91 -6.25 12.07
N SER A 463 -57.38 -5.54 13.08
CA SER A 463 -57.53 -4.13 13.49
C SER A 463 -56.66 -3.80 14.72
N GLU A 464 -56.34 -2.51 14.87
CA GLU A 464 -56.33 -1.70 16.12
C GLU A 464 -55.40 -2.02 17.29
N GLY A 465 -54.79 -0.95 17.84
CA GLY A 465 -54.33 -0.97 19.23
C GLY A 465 -53.24 0.02 19.59
N THR A 466 -53.61 1.29 19.69
CA THR A 466 -52.94 2.39 20.40
C THR A 466 -52.23 1.96 21.70
N ASN A 467 -50.92 2.25 21.83
CA ASN A 467 -50.31 3.00 22.95
C ASN A 467 -48.82 3.25 22.71
#